data_AF-A0A938K818-F1
#
_entry.id   AF-A0A938K818-F1
#
_cell.length_a   1.000
_cell.length_b   1.000
_cell.length_c   1.000
_cell.angle_alpha   90.00
_cell.angle_beta   90.00
_cell.angle_gamma   90.00
#
_symmetry.space_group_name_H-M   'P 1'
#
loop_
_entity.id
_entity.type
_entity.pdbx_description
1 polymer ?
#
loop_
_entity_poly.entity_id
_entity_poly.type
_entity_poly.pdbx_seq_one_letter_code
_entity_poly.pdbx_strand_id
1 'polypeptide(L)' 'MTSLVLASRSPRRAAILRQLGIPFVVDSADVDETPLTGESPRDH' A
#
# COMPACT_ATOMS: atom_id res chain seq x y z
N MET A 1 19.84 -0.99 8.28
CA MET A 1 18.52 -1.22 8.92
C MET A 1 17.47 -0.91 7.87
N THR A 2 16.53 -1.83 7.63
CA THR A 2 15.52 -1.69 6.57
C THR A 2 14.21 -1.24 7.20
N SER A 3 13.69 -0.09 6.80
CA SER A 3 12.41 0.43 7.29
C SER A 3 11.27 -0.07 6.40
N LEU A 4 10.13 -0.39 6.99
CA LEU A 4 8.90 -0.68 6.24
C LEU A 4 8.40 0.61 5.57
N VAL A 5 8.06 0.53 4.28
CA VAL A 5 7.44 1.65 3.55
C VAL A 5 5.97 1.32 3.30
N LEU A 6 5.07 2.21 3.73
CA LEU A 6 3.66 2.18 3.37
C LEU A 6 3.48 2.92 2.05
N ALA A 7 3.47 2.15 0.95
CA ALA A 7 3.26 2.59 -0.43
C ALA A 7 1.82 3.07 -0.72
N SER A 8 1.15 3.74 0.22
CA SER A 8 -0.30 3.98 0.17
C SER A 8 -0.70 5.30 0.82
N ARG A 9 -1.55 6.07 0.12
CA ARG A 9 -2.14 7.33 0.60
C ARG A 9 -3.32 7.14 1.57
N SER A 10 -3.77 5.90 1.80
CA SER A 10 -4.94 5.61 2.64
C SER A 10 -4.67 5.86 4.12
N PRO A 11 -5.40 6.80 4.78
CA PRO A 11 -5.27 7.04 6.22
C PRO A 11 -5.64 5.80 7.04
N ARG A 12 -6.56 4.98 6.54
CA ARG A 12 -7.00 3.74 7.21
C ARG A 12 -5.88 2.70 7.28
N ARG A 13 -5.11 2.52 6.18
CA ARG A 13 -3.96 1.59 6.17
C ARG A 13 -2.87 2.04 7.15
N ALA A 14 -2.58 3.34 7.20
CA ALA A 14 -1.65 3.89 8.18
C ALA A 14 -2.12 3.69 9.64
N ALA A 15 -3.42 3.83 9.90
CA ALA A 15 -3.99 3.60 11.22
C ALA A 15 -3.81 2.14 11.69
N ILE A 16 -4.00 1.15 10.80
CA ILE A 16 -3.80 -0.27 11.11
C ILE A 16 -2.34 -0.53 11.52
N LEU A 17 -1.37 -0.06 10.72
CA LEU A 17 0.05 -0.26 11.05
C LEU A 17 0.45 0.41 12.37
N ARG A 18 -0.12 1.59 12.65
CA ARG A 18 0.08 2.29 13.94
C ARG A 18 -0.51 1.51 15.11
N GLN A 19 -1.70 0.95 14.97
CA GLN A 19 -2.34 0.12 16.01
C GLN A 19 -1.53 -1.14 16.31
N LEU A 20 -0.86 -1.69 15.30
CA LEU A 20 0.04 -2.84 15.45
C LEU A 20 1.42 -2.47 16.01
N GLY A 21 1.71 -1.18 16.23
CA GLY A 21 3.01 -0.71 16.72
C GLY A 21 4.16 -0.89 15.73
N ILE A 22 3.85 -1.09 14.45
CA ILE A 22 4.86 -1.30 13.41
C ILE A 22 5.42 0.07 13.00
N PRO A 23 6.75 0.30 13.05
CA PRO A 23 7.34 1.53 12.52
C PRO A 23 7.38 1.48 11.00
N PHE A 24 6.91 2.55 10.35
CA PHE A 24 6.91 2.67 8.89
C PHE A 24 7.07 4.13 8.45
N VAL A 25 7.48 4.29 7.19
CA VAL A 25 7.48 5.57 6.47
C VAL A 25 6.36 5.54 5.44
N VAL A 26 5.65 6.65 5.25
CA VAL A 26 4.65 6.77 4.17
C VAL A 26 5.35 7.31 2.93
N ASP A 27 5.25 6.57 1.84
CA ASP A 27 5.63 7.02 0.50
C ASP A 27 4.48 6.67 -0.43
N SER A 28 3.92 7.63 -1.15
CA SER A 28 2.75 7.35 -1.97
C SER A 28 3.15 6.90 -3.36
N ALA A 29 2.73 5.70 -3.76
CA ALA A 29 2.84 5.29 -5.15
C ALA A 29 1.82 6.05 -6.02
N ASP A 30 2.31 6.58 -7.14
CA ASP A 30 1.50 7.11 -8.24
C ASP A 30 1.55 6.05 -9.35
N VAL A 31 0.65 5.07 -9.26
CA VAL A 31 0.59 3.92 -10.16
C VAL A 31 -0.80 3.84 -10.78
N ASP A 32 -0.84 3.46 -12.06
CA ASP A 32 -2.09 3.17 -12.74
C ASP A 32 -2.62 1.80 -12.30
N GLU A 33 -3.73 1.80 -11.57
CA GLU A 33 -4.44 0.59 -11.13
C GLU A 33 -5.51 0.16 -12.16
N THR A 34 -5.46 0.64 -13.40
CA THR A 34 -6.39 0.20 -14.45
C THR A 34 -6.13 -1.27 -14.80
N PRO A 35 -7.12 -2.18 -14.68
CA PRO A 35 -6.91 -3.57 -15.01
C PRO A 35 -6.57 -3.77 -16.50
N LEU A 36 -5.67 -4.71 -16.78
CA LEU A 36 -5.35 -5.08 -18.15
C LEU A 36 -6.51 -5.87 -18.80
N THR A 37 -6.55 -5.87 -20.13
CA THR A 37 -7.58 -6.63 -20.86
C THR A 37 -7.40 -8.12 -20.62
N GLY A 38 -8.42 -8.77 -20.07
CA GLY A 38 -8.39 -10.20 -19.73
C GLY A 38 -7.74 -10.51 -18.38
N GLU A 39 -7.32 -9.50 -17.63
CA GLU A 39 -6.81 -9.66 -16.26
C GLU A 39 -7.95 -10.11 -15.35
N SER A 40 -7.73 -11.22 -14.62
CA SER A 40 -8.71 -11.64 -13.63
C SER A 40 -8.55 -10.81 -12.35
N PRO A 41 -9.60 -10.67 -11.51
CA PRO A 41 -9.47 -9.97 -10.23
C PRO A 41 -8.46 -10.56 -9.25
N ARG A 42 -7.96 -11.79 -9.50
CA ARG A 42 -6.89 -12.40 -8.70
C ARG A 42 -5.50 -12.08 -9.24
N ASP A 43 -5.41 -11.76 -10.53
CA ASP A 43 -4.16 -11.41 -11.21
C ASP A 43 -3.87 -9.91 -11.12
N HIS A 44 -4.91 -9.11 -10.87
CA HIS A 44 -4.86 -7.68 -10.57
C HIS A 44 -4.38 -7.38 -9.14
#